data_AF-A0A923N3M8-F1
#
_entry.id   AF-A0A923N3M8-F1
#
_cell.length_a   1.000
_cell.length_b   1.000
_cell.length_c   1.000
_cell.angle_alpha   90.00
_cell.angle_beta   90.00
_cell.angle_gamma   90.00
#
_symmetry.space_group_name_H-M   'P 1'
#
loop_
_entity.id
_entity.type
_entity.pdbx_description
1 polymer ?
#
loop_
_entity_poly.entity_id
_entity_poly.type
_entity_poly.pdbx_seq_one_letter_code
_entity_poly.pdbx_strand_id
1 'polypeptide(L)'
;MMSENFLTLSFSPKTNFITAQWLRPVSSQEYRHGIRIIAVCITTLKAQFALSDFSKIDTPPIDDQYCTANFLKTALQGTSLKRCARVLSGSASQLEAYQRVMAEATNLPYQTNGFNSVEEAKRWLLESEQNCETEHVCDVNMATSSQILRKTLQQYAGKAGLNYTKLAPDNGAQVIDTGLEVLCNTDFLKISMDNCNSLVAMRWLQPVQSLDYRHGIQTMCHTLSQHQPEKLIIFNQRLGVISLPDQMWFSNRFVEVVSANRTRRIAVVTSQDSLQLLVHEAIDKNIKSKNQLYDPGYFFSEDEAMEWLMLKEHYKHQN
;
A
#
# COMPACT_ATOMS: atom_id res chain seq x y z
N MET A 1 -7.36 18.15 20.87
CA MET A 1 -7.07 16.84 20.25
C MET A 1 -6.63 17.11 18.82
N MET A 2 -5.50 16.57 18.37
CA MET A 2 -5.13 16.67 16.95
C MET A 2 -6.07 15.76 16.14
N SER A 3 -6.49 16.22 14.96
CA SER A 3 -7.31 15.41 14.05
C SER A 3 -6.55 14.14 13.65
N GLU A 4 -7.21 12.99 13.71
CA GLU A 4 -6.64 11.71 13.24
C GLU A 4 -6.45 11.72 11.71
N ASN A 5 -7.24 12.52 11.00
CA ASN A 5 -7.16 12.65 9.56
C ASN A 5 -5.82 13.26 9.15
N PHE A 6 -5.20 12.68 8.13
CA PHE A 6 -3.92 13.16 7.60
C PHE A 6 -4.01 13.66 6.16
N LEU A 7 -5.12 13.40 5.47
CA LEU A 7 -5.32 13.77 4.08
C LEU A 7 -6.80 14.13 3.87
N THR A 8 -7.06 15.23 3.16
CA THR A 8 -8.40 15.60 2.68
C THR A 8 -8.43 15.59 1.16
N LEU A 9 -9.51 15.05 0.60
CA LEU A 9 -9.75 15.00 -0.84
C LEU A 9 -10.98 15.81 -1.23
N SER A 10 -10.85 16.58 -2.30
CA SER A 10 -11.94 17.32 -2.93
C SER A 10 -11.89 17.14 -4.45
N PHE A 11 -13.04 17.20 -5.11
CA PHE A 11 -13.16 16.99 -6.56
C PHE A 11 -14.11 18.02 -7.18
N SER A 12 -13.80 18.46 -8.39
CA SER A 12 -14.66 19.32 -9.20
C SER A 12 -15.12 18.56 -10.45
N PRO A 13 -16.40 18.15 -10.53
CA PRO A 13 -16.95 17.46 -11.70
C PRO A 13 -16.87 18.29 -12.98
N LYS A 14 -16.99 19.62 -12.87
CA LYS A 14 -16.97 20.55 -14.01
C LYS A 14 -15.64 20.51 -14.77
N THR A 15 -14.53 20.39 -14.04
CA THR A 15 -13.17 20.42 -14.59
C THR A 15 -12.49 19.05 -14.55
N ASN A 16 -13.12 18.03 -13.96
CA ASN A 16 -12.50 16.74 -13.63
C ASN A 16 -11.19 16.91 -12.85
N PHE A 17 -11.19 17.83 -11.88
CA PHE A 17 -10.03 18.22 -11.10
C PHE A 17 -10.13 17.66 -9.69
N ILE A 18 -9.09 16.94 -9.24
CA ILE A 18 -8.98 16.46 -7.86
C ILE A 18 -7.89 17.23 -7.10
N THR A 19 -8.18 17.60 -5.86
CA THR A 19 -7.21 18.16 -4.92
C THR A 19 -7.02 17.20 -3.74
N ALA A 20 -5.77 16.98 -3.38
CA ALA A 20 -5.33 16.20 -2.25
C ALA A 20 -4.49 17.07 -1.31
N GLN A 21 -4.97 17.30 -0.09
CA GLN A 21 -4.29 18.16 0.88
C GLN A 21 -3.80 17.36 2.07
N TRP A 22 -2.49 17.26 2.23
CA TRP A 22 -1.88 16.66 3.42
C TRP A 22 -2.04 17.63 4.60
N LEU A 23 -2.57 17.15 5.72
CA LEU A 23 -2.97 18.00 6.83
C LEU A 23 -1.86 18.21 7.88
N ARG A 24 -0.90 17.29 7.93
CA ARG A 24 0.19 17.23 8.90
C ARG A 24 1.35 16.36 8.38
N PRO A 25 2.51 16.34 9.07
CA PRO A 25 3.49 15.27 8.90
C PRO A 25 2.86 13.89 9.11
N VAL A 26 3.32 12.92 8.33
CA VAL A 26 2.78 11.56 8.31
C VAL A 26 3.87 10.52 8.41
N SER A 27 3.52 9.36 8.95
CA SER A 27 4.40 8.19 8.89
C SER A 27 4.54 7.65 7.47
N SER A 28 5.56 6.81 7.21
CA SER A 28 5.70 6.07 5.95
C SER A 28 4.42 5.33 5.56
N GLN A 29 3.74 4.75 6.54
CA GLN A 29 2.53 3.97 6.35
C GLN A 29 1.35 4.86 5.91
N GLU A 30 1.13 5.98 6.61
CA GLU A 30 0.12 6.98 6.26
C GLU A 30 0.40 7.61 4.89
N TYR A 31 1.66 7.91 4.58
CA TYR A 31 2.07 8.41 3.27
C TYR A 31 1.73 7.44 2.14
N ARG A 32 2.17 6.18 2.23
CA ARG A 32 1.86 5.16 1.22
C ARG A 32 0.36 4.94 1.09
N HIS A 33 -0.37 4.92 2.21
CA HIS A 33 -1.82 4.79 2.21
C HIS A 33 -2.50 5.96 1.47
N GLY A 34 -2.17 7.21 1.83
CA GLY A 34 -2.75 8.40 1.21
C GLY A 34 -2.49 8.46 -0.31
N ILE A 35 -1.28 8.11 -0.76
CA ILE A 35 -0.95 8.02 -2.19
C ILE A 35 -1.87 7.04 -2.93
N ARG A 36 -2.17 5.87 -2.36
CA ARG A 36 -3.07 4.90 -2.98
C ARG A 36 -4.49 5.40 -3.05
N ILE A 37 -4.97 6.00 -1.97
CA ILE A 37 -6.30 6.60 -1.91
C ILE A 37 -6.44 7.67 -3.00
N ILE A 38 -5.43 8.53 -3.18
CA ILE A 38 -5.37 9.52 -4.27
C ILE A 38 -5.47 8.83 -5.64
N ALA A 39 -4.66 7.79 -5.90
CA ALA A 39 -4.68 7.07 -7.17
C ALA A 39 -6.04 6.42 -7.45
N VAL A 40 -6.64 5.77 -6.45
CA VAL A 40 -7.99 5.20 -6.54
C VAL A 40 -9.00 6.27 -6.89
N CYS A 41 -8.94 7.44 -6.25
CA CYS A 41 -9.85 8.55 -6.56
C CYS A 41 -9.65 9.09 -7.97
N ILE A 42 -8.41 9.27 -8.44
CA ILE A 42 -8.10 9.70 -9.81
C ILE A 42 -8.74 8.74 -10.82
N THR A 43 -8.51 7.44 -10.66
CA THR A 43 -9.02 6.43 -11.59
C THR A 43 -10.54 6.33 -11.52
N THR A 44 -11.12 6.32 -10.32
CA THR A 44 -12.56 6.14 -10.10
C THR A 44 -13.37 7.34 -10.59
N LEU A 45 -12.90 8.56 -10.30
CA LEU A 45 -13.58 9.80 -10.68
C LEU A 45 -13.19 10.26 -12.10
N LYS A 46 -12.32 9.51 -12.79
CA LYS A 46 -11.75 9.87 -14.10
C LYS A 46 -11.19 11.29 -14.11
N ALA A 47 -10.45 11.64 -13.05
CA ALA A 47 -9.82 12.94 -12.96
C ALA A 47 -8.85 13.13 -14.14
N GLN A 48 -8.87 14.32 -14.74
CA GLN A 48 -7.93 14.73 -15.77
C GLN A 48 -6.80 15.57 -15.20
N PHE A 49 -7.06 16.23 -14.07
CA PHE A 49 -6.11 17.11 -13.40
C PHE A 49 -6.05 16.73 -11.93
N ALA A 50 -4.83 16.64 -11.38
CA ALA A 50 -4.62 16.35 -9.97
C ALA A 50 -3.69 17.39 -9.35
N LEU A 51 -4.03 17.92 -8.18
CA LEU A 51 -3.15 18.73 -7.34
C LEU A 51 -2.93 17.99 -6.02
N SER A 52 -1.68 17.80 -5.64
CA SER A 52 -1.35 17.29 -4.31
C SER A 52 -0.51 18.31 -3.54
N ASP A 53 -1.03 18.78 -2.41
CA ASP A 53 -0.42 19.78 -1.55
C ASP A 53 0.43 19.13 -0.44
N PHE A 54 1.74 19.08 -0.69
CA PHE A 54 2.78 18.53 0.18
C PHE A 54 3.41 19.60 1.10
N SER A 55 2.81 20.78 1.22
CA SER A 55 3.37 21.86 2.04
C SER A 55 3.48 21.52 3.53
N LYS A 56 2.70 20.55 4.03
CA LYS A 56 2.63 20.18 5.45
C LYS A 56 3.27 18.83 5.82
N ILE A 57 3.78 18.07 4.86
CA ILE A 57 4.39 16.75 5.09
C ILE A 57 5.91 16.88 5.11
N ASP A 58 6.60 16.10 5.94
CA ASP A 58 8.07 16.02 5.88
C ASP A 58 8.55 15.33 4.60
N THR A 59 9.87 15.32 4.37
CA THR A 59 10.41 14.57 3.22
C THR A 59 10.23 13.06 3.48
N PRO A 60 9.46 12.32 2.66
CA PRO A 60 9.28 10.89 2.87
C PRO A 60 10.62 10.15 2.77
N PRO A 61 10.81 9.02 3.46
CA PRO A 61 11.98 8.16 3.29
C PRO A 61 12.21 7.78 1.82
N ILE A 62 13.47 7.55 1.44
CA ILE A 62 13.86 7.24 0.06
C ILE A 62 13.13 5.98 -0.46
N ASP A 63 13.00 4.94 0.37
CA ASP A 63 12.31 3.71 -0.02
C ASP A 63 10.83 3.96 -0.35
N ASP A 64 10.17 4.87 0.38
CA ASP A 64 8.79 5.26 0.11
C ASP A 64 8.65 6.06 -1.17
N GLN A 65 9.65 6.89 -1.49
CA GLN A 65 9.71 7.66 -2.73
C GLN A 65 9.77 6.72 -3.94
N TYR A 66 10.67 5.73 -3.94
CA TYR A 66 10.78 4.73 -5.01
C TYR A 66 9.52 3.87 -5.12
N CYS A 67 9.01 3.38 -3.99
CA CYS A 67 7.79 2.58 -3.95
C CYS A 67 6.59 3.35 -4.54
N THR A 68 6.44 4.62 -4.15
CA THR A 68 5.38 5.50 -4.65
C THR A 68 5.52 5.77 -6.15
N ALA A 69 6.73 6.02 -6.64
CA ALA A 69 6.97 6.30 -8.05
C ALA A 69 6.56 5.10 -8.94
N ASN A 70 6.99 3.89 -8.56
CA ASN A 70 6.65 2.65 -9.26
C ASN A 70 5.15 2.36 -9.21
N PHE A 71 4.55 2.49 -8.03
CA PHE A 71 3.11 2.29 -7.86
C PHE A 71 2.31 3.26 -8.73
N LEU A 72 2.58 4.57 -8.66
CA LEU A 72 1.84 5.58 -9.42
C LEU A 72 1.98 5.39 -10.93
N LYS A 73 3.17 5.01 -11.40
CA LYS A 73 3.41 4.70 -12.82
C LYS A 73 2.46 3.60 -13.31
N THR A 74 2.35 2.51 -12.55
CA THR A 74 1.48 1.37 -12.87
C THR A 74 0.00 1.73 -12.68
N ALA A 75 -0.36 2.27 -11.51
CA ALA A 75 -1.76 2.53 -11.12
C ALA A 75 -2.45 3.59 -11.98
N LEU A 76 -1.67 4.54 -12.51
CA LEU A 76 -2.20 5.62 -13.35
C LEU A 76 -2.00 5.35 -14.85
N GLN A 77 -1.41 4.21 -15.21
CA GLN A 77 -1.29 3.80 -16.60
C GLN A 77 -2.67 3.59 -17.23
N GLY A 78 -2.92 4.26 -18.36
CA GLY A 78 -4.20 4.16 -19.07
C GLY A 78 -5.36 4.93 -18.41
N THR A 79 -5.09 5.73 -17.38
CA THR A 79 -6.09 6.64 -16.81
C THR A 79 -6.31 7.88 -17.69
N SER A 80 -7.34 8.66 -17.38
CA SER A 80 -7.62 9.95 -18.03
C SER A 80 -6.73 11.10 -17.56
N LEU A 81 -5.80 10.85 -16.63
CA LEU A 81 -4.97 11.89 -16.03
C LEU A 81 -4.06 12.51 -17.10
N LYS A 82 -4.10 13.83 -17.23
CA LYS A 82 -3.29 14.61 -18.17
C LYS A 82 -2.17 15.36 -17.47
N ARG A 83 -2.48 15.97 -16.32
CA ARG A 83 -1.52 16.76 -15.53
C ARG A 83 -1.64 16.50 -14.03
N CYS A 84 -0.50 16.46 -13.36
CA CYS A 84 -0.38 16.33 -11.92
C CYS A 84 0.54 17.43 -11.37
N ALA A 85 0.03 18.27 -10.48
CA ALA A 85 0.82 19.31 -9.81
C ALA A 85 1.12 18.90 -8.38
N ARG A 86 2.33 19.20 -7.91
CA ARG A 86 2.73 19.03 -6.51
C ARG A 86 3.09 20.38 -5.92
N VAL A 87 2.43 20.77 -4.84
CA VAL A 87 2.80 21.98 -4.08
C VAL A 87 3.76 21.57 -2.98
N LEU A 88 4.94 22.19 -2.93
CA LEU A 88 6.00 21.90 -1.97
C LEU A 88 6.08 23.02 -0.93
N SER A 89 6.60 22.71 0.26
CA SER A 89 6.84 23.69 1.34
C SER A 89 7.94 24.72 1.01
N GLY A 90 8.67 24.52 -0.09
CA GLY A 90 9.84 25.33 -0.46
C GLY A 90 11.15 24.90 0.20
N SER A 91 11.16 23.84 1.02
CA SER A 91 12.41 23.32 1.59
C SER A 91 13.27 22.63 0.53
N ALA A 92 14.60 22.80 0.66
CA ALA A 92 15.57 22.18 -0.27
C ALA A 92 15.45 20.65 -0.30
N SER A 93 15.23 20.02 0.85
CA SER A 93 15.09 18.56 0.97
C SER A 93 13.86 18.02 0.24
N GLN A 94 12.72 18.71 0.30
CA GLN A 94 11.53 18.32 -0.45
C GLN A 94 11.72 18.51 -1.96
N LEU A 95 12.39 19.58 -2.38
CA LEU A 95 12.69 19.82 -3.78
C LEU A 95 13.60 18.73 -4.34
N GLU A 96 14.66 18.35 -3.62
CA GLU A 96 15.55 17.24 -3.98
C GLU A 96 14.81 15.90 -4.03
N ALA A 97 13.96 15.61 -3.04
CA ALA A 97 13.12 14.40 -3.05
C ALA A 97 12.16 14.37 -4.25
N TYR A 98 11.53 15.50 -4.58
CA TYR A 98 10.70 15.62 -5.76
C TYR A 98 11.49 15.36 -7.04
N GLN A 99 12.66 15.99 -7.20
CA GLN A 99 13.54 15.81 -8.36
C GLN A 99 13.98 14.36 -8.53
N ARG A 100 14.30 13.65 -7.43
CA ARG A 100 14.63 12.21 -7.48
C ARG A 100 13.46 11.36 -7.96
N VAL A 101 12.28 11.52 -7.39
CA VAL A 101 11.07 10.81 -7.85
C VAL A 101 10.81 11.08 -9.32
N MET A 102 11.01 12.33 -9.76
CA MET A 102 10.83 12.73 -11.16
C MET A 102 11.87 12.13 -12.11
N ALA A 103 13.11 11.98 -11.67
CA ALA A 103 14.17 11.33 -12.46
C ALA A 103 13.88 9.84 -12.69
N GLU A 104 13.31 9.16 -11.69
CA GLU A 104 12.92 7.75 -11.76
C GLU A 104 11.64 7.53 -12.58
N ALA A 105 10.72 8.49 -12.52
CA ALA A 105 9.43 8.44 -13.22
C ALA A 105 9.56 8.77 -14.72
N THR A 106 10.49 8.10 -15.42
CA THR A 106 10.58 8.17 -16.88
C THR A 106 9.34 7.55 -17.54
N ASN A 107 8.83 8.25 -18.57
CA ASN A 107 7.68 7.83 -19.38
C ASN A 107 6.34 7.76 -18.63
N LEU A 108 6.07 8.71 -17.73
CA LEU A 108 4.71 8.84 -17.18
C LEU A 108 3.72 9.20 -18.32
N PRO A 109 2.48 8.64 -18.29
CA PRO A 109 1.47 8.93 -19.31
C PRO A 109 0.82 10.32 -19.14
N TYR A 110 1.31 11.12 -18.18
CA TYR A 110 0.83 12.45 -17.84
C TYR A 110 1.98 13.39 -17.52
N GLN A 111 1.74 14.69 -17.65
CA GLN A 111 2.69 15.73 -17.28
C GLN A 111 2.69 15.94 -15.76
N THR A 112 3.85 16.21 -15.18
CA THR A 112 3.97 16.50 -13.75
C THR A 112 4.91 17.67 -13.52
N ASN A 113 4.57 18.52 -12.56
CA ASN A 113 5.39 19.68 -12.22
C ASN A 113 5.27 20.04 -10.72
N GLY A 114 6.31 20.66 -10.18
CA GLY A 114 6.42 21.12 -8.80
C GLY A 114 6.19 22.63 -8.71
N PHE A 115 5.49 23.07 -7.65
CA PHE A 115 5.14 24.47 -7.43
C PHE A 115 5.36 24.86 -5.96
N ASN A 116 5.52 26.16 -5.71
CA ASN A 116 5.64 26.70 -4.36
C ASN A 116 4.31 27.26 -3.82
N SER A 117 3.27 27.33 -4.66
CA SER A 117 1.95 27.82 -4.27
C SER A 117 0.84 27.01 -4.93
N VAL A 118 -0.32 26.93 -4.27
CA VAL A 118 -1.52 26.26 -4.79
C VAL A 118 -2.07 27.02 -5.99
N GLU A 119 -1.95 28.34 -6.00
CA GLU A 119 -2.46 29.24 -7.02
C GLU A 119 -1.70 29.07 -8.35
N GLU A 120 -0.37 28.97 -8.32
CA GLU A 120 0.45 28.66 -9.50
C GLU A 120 0.15 27.26 -10.04
N ALA A 121 0.07 26.27 -9.15
CA ALA A 121 -0.26 24.90 -9.52
C ALA A 121 -1.63 24.82 -10.22
N LYS A 122 -2.65 25.49 -9.68
CA LYS A 122 -4.00 25.54 -10.28
C LYS A 122 -3.99 26.21 -11.65
N ARG A 123 -3.31 27.35 -11.80
CA ARG A 123 -3.18 28.04 -13.10
C ARG A 123 -2.54 27.15 -14.15
N TRP A 124 -1.48 26.43 -13.79
CA TRP A 124 -0.82 25.49 -14.71
C TRP A 124 -1.69 24.27 -15.06
N LEU A 125 -2.43 23.73 -14.09
CA LEU A 125 -3.30 22.58 -14.31
C LEU A 125 -4.47 22.90 -15.25
N LEU A 126 -5.12 24.05 -15.06
CA LEU A 126 -6.41 24.36 -15.68
C LEU A 126 -6.32 25.27 -16.91
N GLU A 127 -5.14 25.85 -17.20
CA GLU A 127 -4.84 26.75 -18.35
C GLU A 127 -5.74 27.99 -18.50
N SER A 128 -6.73 28.16 -17.63
CA SER A 128 -7.72 29.23 -17.67
C SER A 128 -8.00 29.70 -16.25
N GLU A 129 -8.27 31.00 -16.09
CA GLU A 129 -8.65 31.61 -14.79
C GLU A 129 -10.08 31.23 -14.36
N GLN A 130 -10.61 30.12 -14.85
CA GLN A 130 -11.93 29.68 -14.43
C GLN A 130 -11.91 29.38 -12.93
N ASN A 131 -12.78 30.07 -12.19
CA ASN A 131 -13.07 29.73 -10.80
C ASN A 131 -13.50 28.26 -10.74
N CYS A 132 -12.61 27.43 -10.22
CA CYS A 132 -12.84 26.01 -10.04
C CYS A 132 -13.34 25.79 -8.62
N GLU A 133 -14.65 25.81 -8.45
CA GLU A 133 -15.27 25.35 -7.21
C GLU A 133 -15.05 23.83 -7.08
N THR A 134 -14.44 23.42 -5.99
CA THR A 134 -14.21 22.02 -5.63
C THR A 134 -15.17 21.63 -4.52
N GLU A 135 -15.83 20.49 -4.65
CA GLU A 135 -16.64 19.91 -3.60
C GLU A 135 -15.80 18.94 -2.78
N HIS A 136 -15.99 18.94 -1.46
CA HIS A 136 -15.35 17.99 -0.57
C HIS A 136 -15.82 16.56 -0.89
N VAL A 137 -14.88 15.63 -1.03
CA VAL A 137 -15.18 14.22 -1.33
C VAL A 137 -15.10 13.38 -0.06
N CYS A 138 -13.95 13.41 0.62
CA CYS A 138 -13.76 12.67 1.86
C CYS A 138 -12.52 13.15 2.63
N ASP A 139 -12.57 12.98 3.95
CA ASP A 139 -11.40 12.94 4.80
C ASP A 139 -10.85 11.52 4.90
N VAL A 140 -9.53 11.40 4.90
CA VAL A 140 -8.80 10.13 4.89
C VAL A 140 -8.03 9.98 6.21
N ASN A 141 -8.23 8.83 6.82
CA ASN A 141 -7.52 8.34 8.00
C ASN A 141 -7.10 6.88 7.78
N MET A 142 -6.39 6.29 8.75
CA MET A 142 -5.90 4.90 8.63
C MET A 142 -7.02 3.86 8.58
N ALA A 143 -8.21 4.17 9.09
CA ALA A 143 -9.39 3.31 9.00
C ALA A 143 -10.09 3.40 7.63
N THR A 144 -9.67 4.30 6.75
CA THR A 144 -10.26 4.48 5.42
C THR A 144 -9.83 3.34 4.50
N SER A 145 -10.58 2.24 4.49
CA SER A 145 -10.31 1.15 3.56
C SER A 145 -10.67 1.52 2.11
N SER A 146 -10.05 0.84 1.15
CA SER A 146 -10.40 0.99 -0.28
C SER A 146 -11.89 0.68 -0.55
N GLN A 147 -12.49 -0.23 0.21
CA GLN A 147 -13.91 -0.57 0.11
C GLN A 147 -14.81 0.57 0.59
N ILE A 148 -14.49 1.18 1.74
CA ILE A 148 -15.20 2.35 2.26
C ILE A 148 -15.07 3.49 1.26
N LEU A 149 -13.84 3.76 0.80
CA LEU A 149 -13.57 4.80 -0.18
C LEU A 149 -14.40 4.59 -1.45
N ARG A 150 -14.41 3.38 -2.04
CA ARG A 150 -15.17 3.11 -3.26
C ARG A 150 -16.68 3.30 -3.06
N LYS A 151 -17.24 2.91 -1.91
CA LYS A 151 -18.66 3.17 -1.60
C LYS A 151 -18.94 4.67 -1.52
N THR A 152 -18.07 5.42 -0.83
CA THR A 152 -18.17 6.88 -0.73
C THR A 152 -18.08 7.54 -2.12
N LEU A 153 -17.11 7.13 -2.94
CA LEU A 153 -16.93 7.62 -4.30
C LEU A 153 -18.10 7.26 -5.23
N GLN A 154 -18.69 6.07 -5.08
CA GLN A 154 -19.90 5.68 -5.83
C GLN A 154 -21.09 6.57 -5.48
N GLN A 155 -21.31 6.81 -4.20
CA GLN A 155 -22.38 7.71 -3.74
C GLN A 155 -22.16 9.14 -4.23
N TYR A 156 -20.92 9.62 -4.16
CA TYR A 156 -20.54 10.94 -4.66
C TYR A 156 -20.74 11.05 -6.18
N ALA A 157 -20.23 10.08 -6.96
CA ALA A 157 -20.38 10.06 -8.42
C ALA A 157 -21.86 10.03 -8.84
N GLY A 158 -22.70 9.27 -8.13
CA GLY A 158 -24.14 9.25 -8.37
C GLY A 158 -24.81 10.61 -8.14
N LYS A 159 -24.44 11.32 -7.07
CA LYS A 159 -24.95 12.68 -6.78
C LYS A 159 -24.46 13.71 -7.80
N ALA A 160 -23.21 13.59 -8.25
CA ALA A 160 -22.59 14.49 -9.22
C ALA A 160 -23.02 14.22 -10.68
N GLY A 161 -23.87 13.21 -10.94
CA GLY A 161 -24.27 12.85 -12.30
C GLY A 161 -23.14 12.28 -13.16
N LEU A 162 -22.09 11.74 -12.54
CA LEU A 162 -20.94 11.18 -13.23
C LEU A 162 -21.23 9.73 -13.64
N ASN A 163 -20.88 9.39 -14.88
CA ASN A 163 -20.93 8.01 -15.36
C ASN A 163 -19.86 7.17 -14.66
N TYR A 164 -20.24 6.59 -13.51
CA TYR A 164 -19.42 5.68 -12.75
C TYR A 164 -19.19 4.41 -13.57
N THR A 165 -17.97 4.25 -14.09
CA THR A 165 -17.55 2.95 -14.58
C THR A 165 -17.33 2.09 -13.35
N LYS A 166 -18.17 1.07 -13.17
CA LYS A 166 -17.93 0.06 -12.15
C LYS A 166 -16.56 -0.50 -12.43
N LEU A 167 -15.57 -0.06 -11.64
CA LEU A 167 -14.29 -0.76 -11.55
C LEU A 167 -14.67 -2.22 -11.38
N ALA A 168 -14.10 -3.08 -12.23
CA ALA A 168 -14.39 -4.51 -12.20
C ALA A 168 -14.41 -4.93 -10.72
N PRO A 169 -15.48 -5.62 -10.27
CA PRO A 169 -15.63 -5.97 -8.87
C PRO A 169 -14.30 -6.51 -8.39
N ASP A 170 -13.84 -5.96 -7.28
CA ASP A 170 -12.61 -6.37 -6.66
C ASP A 170 -12.78 -7.83 -6.29
N ASN A 171 -12.31 -8.71 -7.16
CA ASN A 171 -12.13 -10.11 -6.84
C ASN A 171 -11.02 -10.26 -5.77
N GLY A 172 -10.48 -9.16 -5.22
CA GLY A 172 -9.39 -8.99 -4.23
C GLY A 172 -9.55 -9.66 -2.87
N ALA A 173 -10.41 -10.67 -2.73
CA ALA A 173 -10.27 -11.66 -1.67
C ALA A 173 -10.02 -13.09 -2.22
N GLN A 174 -9.97 -13.26 -3.54
CA GLN A 174 -9.78 -14.53 -4.25
C GLN A 174 -8.76 -14.48 -5.39
N VAL A 175 -8.16 -13.32 -5.71
CA VAL A 175 -7.21 -13.21 -6.86
C VAL A 175 -6.06 -14.21 -6.74
N ILE A 176 -5.64 -14.51 -5.51
CA ILE A 176 -4.53 -15.43 -5.25
C ILE A 176 -4.99 -16.90 -5.28
N ASP A 177 -6.29 -17.19 -5.23
CA ASP A 177 -6.76 -18.57 -5.12
C ASP A 177 -6.88 -19.30 -6.47
N THR A 178 -6.90 -18.56 -7.58
CA THR A 178 -6.96 -19.16 -8.92
C THR A 178 -5.56 -19.55 -9.40
N GLY A 179 -5.23 -20.84 -9.29
CA GLY A 179 -4.05 -21.45 -9.90
C GLY A 179 -2.93 -21.85 -8.94
N LEU A 180 -3.10 -21.65 -7.63
CA LEU A 180 -2.14 -22.15 -6.65
C LEU A 180 -2.39 -23.61 -6.29
N GLU A 181 -1.30 -24.36 -6.15
CA GLU A 181 -1.33 -25.71 -5.61
C GLU A 181 -1.60 -25.64 -4.10
N VAL A 182 -2.68 -26.24 -3.64
CA VAL A 182 -3.01 -26.26 -2.20
C VAL A 182 -2.18 -27.34 -1.52
N LEU A 183 -1.26 -26.92 -0.66
CA LEU A 183 -0.36 -27.81 0.10
C LEU A 183 -0.96 -28.20 1.46
N CYS A 184 -1.76 -27.32 2.06
CA CYS A 184 -2.47 -27.59 3.31
C CYS A 184 -3.79 -26.82 3.33
N ASN A 185 -4.84 -27.48 3.82
CA ASN A 185 -6.15 -26.86 4.01
C ASN A 185 -6.82 -27.47 5.26
N THR A 186 -6.92 -26.68 6.32
CA THR A 186 -7.63 -27.02 7.56
C THR A 186 -8.78 -26.03 7.75
N ASP A 187 -9.56 -26.20 8.81
CA ASP A 187 -10.65 -25.27 9.15
C ASP A 187 -10.15 -23.86 9.48
N PHE A 188 -8.87 -23.69 9.84
CA PHE A 188 -8.31 -22.41 10.27
C PHE A 188 -7.13 -21.91 9.43
N LEU A 189 -6.57 -22.75 8.55
CA LEU A 189 -5.37 -22.42 7.80
C LEU A 189 -5.44 -22.97 6.38
N LYS A 190 -5.05 -22.15 5.42
CA LYS A 190 -4.74 -22.59 4.06
C LYS A 190 -3.30 -22.23 3.72
N ILE A 191 -2.55 -23.18 3.19
CA ILE A 191 -1.23 -22.94 2.60
C ILE A 191 -1.27 -23.38 1.15
N SER A 192 -0.91 -22.48 0.25
CA SER A 192 -0.85 -22.75 -1.18
C SER A 192 0.50 -22.30 -1.75
N MET A 193 0.88 -22.86 -2.90
CA MET A 193 2.14 -22.56 -3.57
C MET A 193 1.94 -22.15 -5.03
N ASP A 194 2.67 -21.11 -5.42
CA ASP A 194 2.86 -20.68 -6.80
C ASP A 194 4.24 -21.14 -7.27
N ASN A 195 4.28 -22.25 -8.00
CA ASN A 195 5.52 -22.79 -8.53
C ASN A 195 6.16 -21.85 -9.58
N CYS A 196 5.37 -21.05 -10.30
CA CYS A 196 5.89 -20.14 -11.32
C CYS A 196 6.61 -18.94 -10.69
N ASN A 197 6.06 -18.41 -9.60
CA ASN A 197 6.61 -17.23 -8.93
C ASN A 197 7.51 -17.54 -7.72
N SER A 198 7.73 -18.83 -7.41
CA SER A 198 8.44 -19.30 -6.22
C SER A 198 7.90 -18.67 -4.94
N LEU A 199 6.56 -18.72 -4.79
CA LEU A 199 5.83 -18.04 -3.72
C LEU A 199 5.01 -19.05 -2.92
N VAL A 200 5.15 -19.01 -1.60
CA VAL A 200 4.22 -19.65 -0.68
C VAL A 200 3.25 -18.62 -0.11
N ALA A 201 1.96 -18.95 -0.12
CA ALA A 201 0.89 -18.14 0.44
C ALA A 201 0.27 -18.85 1.63
N MET A 202 0.31 -18.21 2.81
CA MET A 202 -0.28 -18.71 4.05
C MET A 202 -1.45 -17.82 4.46
N ARG A 203 -2.64 -18.38 4.63
CA ARG A 203 -3.85 -17.64 4.99
C ARG A 203 -4.52 -18.21 6.22
N TRP A 204 -4.71 -17.38 7.24
CA TRP A 204 -5.58 -17.71 8.36
C TRP A 204 -7.04 -17.50 7.96
N LEU A 205 -7.87 -18.50 8.18
CA LEU A 205 -9.28 -18.51 7.75
C LEU A 205 -10.24 -17.97 8.82
N GLN A 206 -9.82 -18.05 10.09
CA GLN A 206 -10.56 -17.63 11.28
C GLN A 206 -9.59 -17.37 12.45
N PRO A 207 -10.05 -16.72 13.54
CA PRO A 207 -9.24 -16.56 14.75
C PRO A 207 -8.83 -17.91 15.32
N VAL A 208 -7.60 -18.02 15.81
CA VAL A 208 -7.03 -19.28 16.30
C VAL A 208 -6.60 -19.22 17.75
N GLN A 209 -6.63 -20.38 18.41
CA GLN A 209 -6.06 -20.57 19.74
C GLN A 209 -4.56 -20.88 19.63
N SER A 210 -3.83 -20.83 20.74
CA SER A 210 -2.38 -21.08 20.78
C SER A 210 -1.96 -22.41 20.13
N LEU A 211 -2.75 -23.48 20.31
CA LEU A 211 -2.45 -24.79 19.73
C LEU A 211 -2.51 -24.76 18.20
N ASP A 212 -3.61 -24.25 17.65
CA ASP A 212 -3.83 -24.13 16.20
C ASP A 212 -2.83 -23.16 15.56
N TYR A 213 -2.53 -22.05 16.25
CA TYR A 213 -1.50 -21.10 15.83
C TYR A 213 -0.14 -21.78 15.68
N ARG A 214 0.33 -22.48 16.73
CA ARG A 214 1.62 -23.18 16.70
C ARG A 214 1.65 -24.27 15.63
N HIS A 215 0.57 -25.03 15.50
CA HIS A 215 0.44 -26.03 14.46
C HIS A 215 0.56 -25.40 13.06
N GLY A 216 -0.17 -24.31 12.81
CA GLY A 216 -0.12 -23.63 11.52
C GLY A 216 1.25 -23.05 11.17
N ILE A 217 1.94 -22.47 12.15
CA ILE A 217 3.32 -22.00 11.98
C ILE A 217 4.28 -23.17 11.71
N GLN A 218 4.14 -24.29 12.41
CA GLN A 218 4.97 -25.48 12.16
C GLN A 218 4.76 -26.03 10.75
N THR A 219 3.50 -26.09 10.29
CA THR A 219 3.14 -26.52 8.93
C THR A 219 3.72 -25.58 7.88
N MET A 220 3.67 -24.26 8.11
CA MET A 220 4.35 -23.29 7.25
C MET A 220 5.86 -23.52 7.24
N CYS A 221 6.50 -23.67 8.39
CA CYS A 221 7.95 -23.90 8.48
C CYS A 221 8.38 -25.17 7.75
N HIS A 222 7.60 -26.25 7.85
CA HIS A 222 7.83 -27.48 7.11
C HIS A 222 7.72 -27.24 5.60
N THR A 223 6.68 -26.52 5.17
CA THR A 223 6.46 -26.14 3.77
C THR A 223 7.64 -25.33 3.22
N LEU A 224 8.10 -24.31 3.94
CA LEU A 224 9.25 -23.50 3.54
C LEU A 224 10.53 -24.34 3.38
N SER A 225 10.75 -25.28 4.30
CA SER A 225 11.93 -26.16 4.27
C SER A 225 11.90 -27.13 3.10
N GLN A 226 10.72 -27.69 2.79
CA GLN A 226 10.54 -28.66 1.71
C GLN A 226 10.60 -28.01 0.33
N HIS A 227 9.96 -26.86 0.16
CA HIS A 227 9.78 -26.24 -1.16
C HIS A 227 10.78 -25.12 -1.47
N GLN A 228 11.50 -24.62 -0.45
CA GLN A 228 12.54 -23.59 -0.60
C GLN A 228 12.09 -22.36 -1.42
N PRO A 229 10.90 -21.77 -1.15
CA PRO A 229 10.39 -20.67 -1.95
C PRO A 229 11.23 -19.40 -1.75
N GLU A 230 11.30 -18.56 -2.77
CA GLU A 230 11.98 -17.25 -2.70
C GLU A 230 11.11 -16.20 -2.00
N LYS A 231 9.79 -16.38 -2.02
CA LYS A 231 8.81 -15.41 -1.51
C LYS A 231 7.81 -16.09 -0.57
N LEU A 232 7.37 -15.35 0.43
CA LEU A 232 6.32 -15.75 1.37
C LEU A 232 5.32 -14.61 1.53
N ILE A 233 4.03 -14.90 1.41
CA ILE A 233 2.95 -13.99 1.81
C ILE A 233 2.11 -14.61 2.92
N ILE A 234 1.83 -13.83 3.97
CA ILE A 234 1.06 -14.26 5.14
C ILE A 234 -0.16 -13.34 5.32
N PHE A 235 -1.37 -13.89 5.24
CA PHE A 235 -2.62 -13.16 5.45
C PHE A 235 -3.12 -13.34 6.89
N ASN A 236 -2.83 -12.35 7.74
CA ASN A 236 -3.17 -12.31 9.16
C ASN A 236 -4.48 -11.59 9.46
N GLN A 237 -5.19 -11.10 8.44
CA GLN A 237 -6.43 -10.34 8.60
C GLN A 237 -7.50 -11.05 9.44
N ARG A 238 -7.47 -12.39 9.52
CA ARG A 238 -8.40 -13.21 10.32
C ARG A 238 -7.74 -13.95 11.48
N LEU A 239 -6.45 -13.75 11.74
CA LEU A 239 -5.69 -14.52 12.73
C LEU A 239 -6.18 -14.32 14.18
N GLY A 240 -6.78 -13.17 14.49
CA GLY A 240 -7.12 -12.77 15.85
C GLY A 240 -5.92 -12.22 16.63
N VAL A 241 -6.02 -12.20 17.96
CA VAL A 241 -4.96 -11.73 18.86
C VAL A 241 -4.08 -12.91 19.27
N ILE A 242 -2.77 -12.79 19.07
CA ILE A 242 -1.80 -13.82 19.47
C ILE A 242 -1.21 -13.50 20.83
N SER A 243 -1.12 -14.51 21.69
CA SER A 243 -0.53 -14.36 23.03
C SER A 243 0.95 -14.00 22.96
N LEU A 244 1.46 -13.21 23.91
CA LEU A 244 2.88 -12.85 23.96
C LEU A 244 3.82 -14.10 23.99
N PRO A 245 3.53 -15.18 24.74
CA PRO A 245 4.31 -16.41 24.67
C PRO A 245 4.41 -17.00 23.26
N ASP A 246 3.33 -16.95 22.48
CA ASP A 246 3.29 -17.48 21.12
C ASP A 246 4.05 -16.58 20.13
N GLN A 247 4.01 -15.26 20.30
CA GLN A 247 4.80 -14.32 19.49
C GLN A 247 6.30 -14.54 19.69
N MET A 248 6.73 -14.77 20.94
CA MET A 248 8.12 -15.06 21.28
C MET A 248 8.57 -16.43 20.73
N TRP A 249 7.71 -17.44 20.87
CA TRP A 249 7.94 -18.76 20.29
C TRP A 249 8.05 -18.70 18.76
N PHE A 250 7.14 -17.98 18.09
CA PHE A 250 7.15 -17.77 16.64
C PHE A 250 8.45 -17.10 16.21
N SER A 251 8.85 -16.00 16.85
CA SER A 251 10.06 -15.26 16.49
C SER A 251 11.30 -16.15 16.54
N ASN A 252 11.42 -17.01 17.55
CA ASN A 252 12.55 -17.93 17.65
C ASN A 252 12.52 -19.00 16.56
N ARG A 253 11.36 -19.60 16.28
CA ARG A 253 11.25 -20.69 15.31
C ARG A 253 11.33 -20.21 13.86
N PHE A 254 10.71 -19.07 13.57
CA PHE A 254 10.63 -18.50 12.24
C PHE A 254 12.00 -18.02 11.76
N VAL A 255 12.78 -17.35 12.62
CA VAL A 255 14.14 -16.90 12.29
C VAL A 255 15.05 -18.07 11.94
N GLU A 256 14.97 -19.18 12.68
CA GLU A 256 15.75 -20.40 12.41
C GLU A 256 15.42 -20.96 11.03
N VAL A 257 14.13 -21.09 10.71
CA VAL A 257 13.68 -21.70 9.46
C VAL A 257 13.96 -20.79 8.27
N VAL A 258 13.63 -19.50 8.37
CA VAL A 258 13.85 -18.56 7.26
C VAL A 258 15.34 -18.38 6.99
N SER A 259 16.19 -18.34 8.03
CA SER A 259 17.65 -18.21 7.85
C SER A 259 18.30 -19.38 7.13
N ALA A 260 17.73 -20.58 7.26
CA ALA A 260 18.18 -21.77 6.56
C ALA A 260 17.55 -21.94 5.15
N ASN A 261 16.59 -21.09 4.77
CA ASN A 261 15.83 -21.22 3.53
C ASN A 261 16.18 -20.13 2.50
N ARG A 262 15.73 -20.33 1.26
CA ARG A 262 15.89 -19.37 0.15
C ARG A 262 14.91 -18.19 0.17
N THR A 263 14.00 -18.13 1.14
CA THR A 263 12.98 -17.07 1.22
C THR A 263 13.63 -15.73 1.46
N ARG A 264 13.64 -14.84 0.46
CA ARG A 264 14.25 -13.49 0.54
C ARG A 264 13.24 -12.42 0.89
N ARG A 265 11.97 -12.61 0.51
CA ARG A 265 10.92 -11.61 0.71
C ARG A 265 9.73 -12.19 1.45
N ILE A 266 9.32 -11.48 2.49
CA ILE A 266 8.18 -11.86 3.32
C ILE A 266 7.22 -10.69 3.34
N ALA A 267 6.00 -10.90 2.86
CA ALA A 267 4.92 -9.94 2.95
C ALA A 267 3.90 -10.39 3.99
N VAL A 268 3.51 -9.50 4.90
CA VAL A 268 2.52 -9.78 5.92
C VAL A 268 1.34 -8.83 5.73
N VAL A 269 0.18 -9.38 5.39
CA VAL A 269 -1.07 -8.65 5.26
C VAL A 269 -1.80 -8.68 6.60
N THR A 270 -1.85 -7.55 7.29
CA THR A 270 -2.44 -7.43 8.64
C THR A 270 -3.86 -6.87 8.55
N SER A 271 -4.65 -7.01 9.61
CA SER A 271 -5.86 -6.20 9.74
C SER A 271 -5.49 -4.75 10.08
N GLN A 272 -6.45 -3.83 9.94
CA GLN A 272 -6.27 -2.42 10.32
C GLN A 272 -6.29 -2.18 11.85
N ASP A 273 -6.38 -3.25 12.66
CA ASP A 273 -6.37 -3.14 14.12
C ASP A 273 -5.00 -2.65 14.61
N SER A 274 -5.00 -1.48 15.28
CA SER A 274 -3.80 -0.83 15.81
C SER A 274 -3.08 -1.69 16.85
N LEU A 275 -3.78 -2.59 17.56
CA LEU A 275 -3.14 -3.52 18.50
C LEU A 275 -2.29 -4.58 17.78
N GLN A 276 -2.73 -5.04 16.60
CA GLN A 276 -1.94 -5.98 15.80
C GLN A 276 -0.67 -5.29 15.26
N LEU A 277 -0.74 -4.01 14.92
CA LEU A 277 0.40 -3.26 14.42
C LEU A 277 1.55 -3.19 15.45
N LEU A 278 1.24 -2.88 16.71
CA LEU A 278 2.22 -2.85 17.80
C LEU A 278 2.90 -4.21 18.02
N VAL A 279 2.12 -5.29 17.91
CA VAL A 279 2.63 -6.66 18.00
C VAL A 279 3.58 -6.96 16.84
N HIS A 280 3.23 -6.54 15.62
CA HIS A 280 4.08 -6.73 14.45
C HIS A 280 5.40 -5.98 14.55
N GLU A 281 5.40 -4.74 15.07
CA GLU A 281 6.64 -3.98 15.30
C GLU A 281 7.56 -4.66 16.33
N ALA A 282 7.00 -5.25 17.39
CA ALA A 282 7.78 -5.97 18.39
C ALA A 282 8.44 -7.24 17.80
N ILE A 283 7.68 -7.98 16.99
CA ILE A 283 8.19 -9.15 16.26
C ILE A 283 9.26 -8.71 15.25
N ASP A 284 9.01 -7.67 14.47
CA ASP A 284 9.94 -7.16 13.45
C ASP A 284 11.27 -6.72 14.08
N LYS A 285 11.22 -5.98 15.19
CA LYS A 285 12.42 -5.58 15.95
C LYS A 285 13.20 -6.80 16.44
N ASN A 286 12.51 -7.83 16.93
CA ASN A 286 13.14 -9.08 17.37
C ASN A 286 13.79 -9.83 16.20
N ILE A 287 13.10 -9.94 15.06
CA ILE A 287 13.63 -10.58 13.84
C ILE A 287 14.85 -9.81 13.32
N LYS A 288 14.75 -8.50 13.15
CA LYS A 288 15.84 -7.64 12.64
C LYS A 288 17.07 -7.66 13.55
N SER A 289 16.88 -7.73 14.87
CA SER A 289 18.00 -7.86 15.81
C SER A 289 18.74 -9.21 15.73
N LYS A 290 18.06 -10.26 15.26
CA LYS A 290 18.62 -11.61 15.14
C LYS A 290 19.09 -11.95 13.74
N ASN A 291 18.56 -11.28 12.72
CA ASN A 291 18.86 -11.58 11.33
C ASN A 291 18.69 -10.35 10.42
N GLN A 292 19.81 -9.85 9.87
CA GLN A 292 19.82 -8.70 8.95
C GLN A 292 19.49 -9.08 7.49
N LEU A 293 19.33 -10.37 7.18
CA LEU A 293 19.21 -10.84 5.79
C LEU A 293 17.82 -10.66 5.19
N TYR A 294 16.81 -10.27 5.98
CA TYR A 294 15.42 -10.22 5.53
C TYR A 294 14.78 -8.89 5.91
N ASP A 295 13.98 -8.36 4.99
CA ASP A 295 13.19 -7.15 5.20
C ASP A 295 11.70 -7.49 5.00
N PRO A 296 10.97 -7.83 6.07
CA PRO A 296 9.55 -8.13 5.94
C PRO A 296 8.77 -6.85 5.61
N GLY A 297 7.95 -6.91 4.56
CA GLY A 297 6.99 -5.87 4.22
C GLY A 297 5.66 -6.10 4.94
N TYR A 298 5.11 -5.06 5.57
CA TYR A 298 3.80 -5.09 6.22
C TYR A 298 2.79 -4.28 5.43
N PHE A 299 1.63 -4.86 5.20
CA PHE A 299 0.63 -4.37 4.26
C PHE A 299 -0.77 -4.50 4.84
N PHE A 300 -1.70 -3.65 4.40
CA PHE A 300 -3.13 -3.78 4.76
C PHE A 300 -3.97 -4.37 3.63
N SER A 301 -3.39 -4.44 2.43
CA SER A 301 -4.02 -4.98 1.22
C SER A 301 -3.22 -6.16 0.69
N GLU A 302 -3.92 -7.18 0.21
CA GLU A 302 -3.32 -8.32 -0.46
C GLU A 302 -2.64 -7.92 -1.76
N ASP A 303 -3.27 -7.03 -2.54
CA ASP A 303 -2.73 -6.55 -3.80
C ASP A 303 -1.42 -5.80 -3.59
N GLU A 304 -1.32 -5.01 -2.52
CA GLU A 304 -0.12 -4.25 -2.18
C GLU A 304 1.05 -5.18 -1.83
N ALA A 305 0.76 -6.18 -1.00
CA ALA A 305 1.72 -7.20 -0.63
C ALA A 305 2.22 -7.98 -1.84
N MET A 306 1.31 -8.35 -2.75
CA MET A 306 1.64 -9.08 -3.97
C MET A 306 2.45 -8.23 -4.95
N GLU A 307 2.06 -6.99 -5.20
CA GLU A 307 2.82 -6.06 -6.05
C GLU A 307 4.25 -5.93 -5.51
N TRP A 308 4.40 -5.68 -4.21
CA TRP A 308 5.71 -5.59 -3.58
C TRP A 308 6.53 -6.87 -3.71
N LEU A 309 5.91 -8.06 -3.53
CA LEU A 309 6.60 -9.34 -3.71
C LEU A 309 7.05 -9.58 -5.15
N MET A 310 6.33 -9.07 -6.15
CA MET A 310 6.62 -9.30 -7.56
C MET A 310 7.57 -8.27 -8.17
N LEU A 311 7.82 -7.14 -7.52
CA LEU A 311 8.84 -6.18 -7.97
C LEU A 311 10.21 -6.88 -8.04
N LYS A 312 10.78 -7.01 -9.25
CA LYS A 312 12.11 -7.61 -9.45
C LYS A 312 13.14 -6.86 -8.62
N GLU A 313 13.99 -7.59 -7.91
CA GLU A 313 15.15 -7.02 -7.22
C GLU A 313 16.13 -6.48 -8.28
N HIS A 314 16.03 -5.20 -8.61
CA HIS A 314 16.96 -4.55 -9.52
C HIS A 314 18.21 -4.00 -8.81
N TYR A 315 18.35 -4.12 -7.48
CA TYR A 315 19.21 -3.17 -6.75
C TYR A 315 20.19 -3.64 -5.68
N LYS A 316 20.49 -4.94 -5.46
CA LYS A 316 21.39 -5.30 -4.34
C LYS A 316 22.53 -6.29 -4.58
N HIS A 317 23.05 -6.41 -5.80
CA HIS A 317 24.32 -7.11 -6.05
C HIS A 317 25.33 -6.27 -6.87
N GLN A 318 25.56 -5.02 -6.46
CA GLN A 318 26.83 -4.36 -6.71
C GLN A 318 27.62 -4.33 -5.40
N ASN A 319 28.33 -5.42 -5.13
CA ASN A 319 29.47 -5.46 -4.22
C ASN A 319 30.72 -5.69 -5.06
#